data_AF-A0A016ULY9-F1
#
_entry.id   AF-A0A016ULY9-F1
#
_cell.length_a   1.000
_cell.length_b   1.000
_cell.length_c   1.000
_cell.angle_alpha   90.00
_cell.angle_beta   90.00
_cell.angle_gamma   90.00
#
_symmetry.space_group_name_H-M   'P 1'
#
loop_
_entity.id
_entity.type
_entity.pdbx_description
1 polymer ?
#
loop_
_entity_poly.entity_id
_entity_poly.type
_entity_poly.pdbx_seq_one_letter_code
_entity_poly.pdbx_strand_id
1 'polypeptide(L)'
;MVRNLLKTKDKLCRTTDVMVEDSVACILEQNGYRADPPKTWLPYSTKDGVALVLPYVGDGPARKLSHVVKDSGLPIRLVFRVPPTLKDLLTSTRIYEDRCPGADCRYCSGEKICDLRGTVYLLTCSGCGEKYIGETIRPLRKRLDEHGRALMNPASYPKESFSKHRTLRHAREQPPVFTVRVLHRHLTKTLERKIMEAREIRRHGPEINTKDKLREILRLIT
;
A
#
# COMPACT_ATOMS: atom_id res chain seq x y z
N MET A 1 10.80 19.44 11.56
CA MET A 1 11.58 19.56 12.82
C MET A 1 12.13 20.97 12.98
N VAL A 2 12.97 21.45 12.05
CA VAL A 2 13.55 22.83 12.01
C VAL A 2 12.52 23.92 12.30
N ARG A 3 11.39 23.93 11.58
CA ARG A 3 10.31 24.92 11.79
C ARG A 3 9.72 24.91 13.20
N ASN A 4 9.65 23.75 13.84
CA ASN A 4 9.14 23.64 15.21
C ASN A 4 10.19 24.09 16.22
N LEU A 5 11.47 23.76 16.00
CA LEU A 5 12.57 24.23 16.83
C LEU A 5 12.65 25.76 16.82
N LEU A 6 12.62 26.37 15.62
CA LEU A 6 12.62 27.83 15.47
C LEU A 6 11.39 28.48 16.13
N LYS A 7 10.19 27.93 15.91
CA LYS A 7 8.97 28.41 16.59
C LYS A 7 9.03 28.29 18.11
N THR A 8 9.67 27.26 18.64
CA THR A 8 9.83 27.08 20.09
C THR A 8 10.87 28.05 20.63
N LYS A 9 11.99 28.26 19.92
CA LYS A 9 12.99 29.29 20.24
C LYS A 9 12.33 30.67 20.32
N ASP A 10 11.57 31.06 19.31
CA ASP A 10 10.92 32.39 19.25
C ASP A 10 9.87 32.59 20.35
N LYS A 11 9.29 31.50 20.88
CA LYS A 11 8.36 31.57 22.01
C LYS A 11 9.06 31.72 23.36
N LEU A 12 10.25 31.13 23.51
CA LEU A 12 11.01 31.12 24.76
C LEU A 12 11.93 32.34 24.89
N CYS A 13 12.51 32.79 23.77
CA CYS A 13 13.42 33.92 23.70
C CYS A 13 12.67 35.12 23.11
N ARG A 14 12.30 36.09 23.95
CA ARG A 14 11.64 37.35 23.54
C ARG A 14 12.59 38.36 22.89
N THR A 15 13.89 38.17 23.06
CA THR A 15 14.96 39.04 22.54
C THR A 15 15.93 38.21 21.70
N THR A 16 16.42 38.77 20.60
CA THR A 16 17.46 38.15 19.76
C THR A 16 18.79 38.14 20.50
N ASP A 17 19.11 37.01 21.11
CA ASP A 17 20.40 36.73 21.73
C ASP A 17 21.31 36.02 20.71
N VAL A 18 22.42 36.66 20.36
CA VAL A 18 23.38 36.17 19.36
C VAL A 18 23.91 34.78 19.73
N MET A 19 24.12 34.50 21.01
CA MET A 19 24.63 33.19 21.47
C MET A 19 23.61 32.08 21.25
N VAL A 20 22.33 32.39 21.39
CA VAL A 20 21.23 31.44 21.16
C VAL A 20 21.05 31.19 19.68
N GLU A 21 21.13 32.22 18.85
CA GLU A 21 21.06 32.08 17.38
C GLU A 21 22.23 31.23 16.85
N ASP A 22 23.46 31.50 17.30
CA ASP A 22 24.65 30.74 16.90
C ASP A 22 24.58 29.28 17.36
N SER A 23 24.09 29.04 18.57
CA SER A 23 23.88 27.67 19.08
C SER A 23 22.83 26.91 18.26
N VAL A 24 21.73 27.57 17.89
CA VAL A 24 20.68 26.96 17.07
C VAL A 24 21.18 26.72 15.65
N ALA A 25 21.94 27.64 15.06
CA ALA A 25 22.56 27.46 13.75
C ALA A 25 23.53 26.27 13.75
N CYS A 26 24.38 26.15 14.77
CA CYS A 26 25.32 25.05 14.95
C CYS A 26 24.60 23.70 15.10
N ILE A 27 23.54 23.63 15.92
CA ILE A 27 22.72 22.42 16.08
C ILE A 27 22.09 22.01 14.74
N LEU A 28 21.54 22.96 14.00
CA LEU A 28 20.93 22.69 12.69
C LEU A 28 21.98 22.15 11.71
N GLU A 29 23.14 22.79 11.62
CA GLU A 29 24.22 22.38 10.71
C GLU A 29 24.78 21.00 11.05
N GLN A 30 25.11 20.74 12.32
CA GLN A 30 25.61 19.44 12.79
C GLN A 30 24.63 18.29 12.52
N ASN A 31 23.33 18.58 12.49
CA ASN A 31 22.29 17.59 12.19
C ASN A 31 21.85 17.60 10.72
N GLY A 32 22.56 18.32 9.84
CA GLY A 32 22.32 18.35 8.40
C GLY A 32 21.10 19.17 7.96
N TYR A 33 20.53 19.98 8.86
CA TYR A 33 19.44 20.88 8.55
C TYR A 33 19.97 22.20 7.97
N ARG A 34 19.41 22.63 6.83
CA ARG A 34 19.71 23.94 6.24
C ARG A 34 18.64 24.95 6.63
N ALA A 35 19.07 26.17 6.93
CA ALA A 35 18.18 27.29 7.26
C ALA A 35 17.47 27.88 6.02
N ASP A 36 17.91 27.51 4.81
CA ASP A 36 17.29 27.97 3.57
C ASP A 36 15.79 27.63 3.54
N PRO A 37 14.91 28.57 3.18
CA PRO A 37 13.51 28.26 2.96
C PRO A 37 13.41 27.15 1.91
N PRO A 38 12.47 26.20 2.07
CA PRO A 38 12.31 25.10 1.13
C PRO A 38 11.96 25.67 -0.24
N LYS A 39 12.96 25.83 -1.10
CA LYS A 39 12.74 26.11 -2.52
C LYS A 39 12.14 24.84 -3.10
N THR A 40 10.86 24.89 -3.45
CA THR A 40 10.19 23.84 -4.21
C THR A 40 10.92 23.69 -5.54
N TRP A 41 11.82 22.73 -5.59
CA TRP A 41 12.55 22.35 -6.78
C TRP A 41 11.97 21.03 -7.28
N LEU A 42 11.72 20.95 -8.59
CA LEU A 42 11.24 19.74 -9.24
C LEU A 42 12.41 19.04 -9.96
N PRO A 43 12.50 17.70 -9.85
CA PRO A 43 13.45 16.92 -10.64
C PRO A 43 13.29 17.16 -12.13
N TYR A 44 14.39 17.03 -12.88
CA TYR A 44 14.33 17.07 -14.34
C TYR A 44 13.44 15.94 -14.87
N SER A 45 12.50 16.29 -15.76
CA SER A 45 11.53 15.38 -16.32
C SER A 45 11.27 15.70 -17.80
N THR A 46 11.52 14.71 -18.65
CA THR A 46 11.06 14.70 -20.06
C THR A 46 9.69 14.03 -20.13
N LYS A 47 8.77 14.54 -20.99
CA LYS A 47 7.37 14.07 -21.05
C LYS A 47 7.26 12.59 -21.44
N ASP A 48 8.15 12.11 -22.31
CA ASP A 48 8.19 10.73 -22.80
C ASP A 48 9.43 9.95 -22.34
N GLY A 49 10.10 10.42 -21.29
CA GLY A 49 11.33 9.82 -20.81
C GLY A 49 11.14 8.52 -20.02
N VAL A 50 12.12 7.62 -20.12
CA VAL A 50 12.19 6.40 -19.30
C VAL A 50 12.41 6.79 -17.84
N ALA A 51 11.61 6.23 -16.93
CA ALA A 51 11.67 6.58 -15.51
C ALA A 51 12.90 5.95 -14.85
N LEU A 52 13.83 6.78 -14.37
CA LEU A 52 14.93 6.37 -13.50
C LEU A 52 14.54 6.66 -12.05
N VAL A 53 14.25 5.59 -11.31
CA VAL A 53 13.77 5.66 -9.92
C VAL A 53 14.95 5.53 -8.96
N LEU A 54 15.16 6.53 -8.11
CA LEU A 54 16.29 6.60 -7.18
C LEU A 54 15.82 6.91 -5.75
N PRO A 55 16.52 6.45 -4.71
CA PRO A 55 16.22 6.86 -3.34
C PRO A 55 16.52 8.35 -3.14
N TYR A 56 15.63 9.06 -2.44
CA TYR A 56 15.88 10.44 -2.03
C TYR A 56 16.80 10.45 -0.80
N VAL A 57 18.02 10.95 -0.97
CA VAL A 57 19.01 11.11 0.10
C VAL A 57 19.06 12.55 0.60
N GLY A 58 18.77 13.52 -0.27
CA GLY A 58 18.74 14.95 0.04
C GLY A 58 18.79 15.82 -1.22
N ASP A 59 18.54 17.11 -1.06
CA ASP A 59 18.45 18.06 -2.17
C ASP A 59 19.76 18.23 -2.94
N GLY A 60 20.90 18.22 -2.25
CA GLY A 60 22.22 18.40 -2.87
C GLY A 60 22.51 17.34 -3.94
N PRO A 61 22.53 16.04 -3.57
CA PRO A 61 22.69 14.95 -4.54
C PRO A 61 21.60 14.95 -5.63
N ALA A 62 20.34 15.18 -5.27
CA ALA A 62 19.22 15.16 -6.21
C ALA A 62 19.35 16.23 -7.31
N ARG A 63 19.79 17.44 -6.93
CA ARG A 63 20.06 18.55 -7.86
C ARG A 63 21.23 18.24 -8.78
N LYS A 64 22.35 17.74 -8.24
CA LYS A 64 23.52 17.34 -9.06
C LYS A 64 23.12 16.30 -10.10
N LEU A 65 22.37 15.28 -9.70
CA LEU A 65 21.84 14.27 -10.62
C LEU A 65 20.94 14.85 -11.71
N SER A 66 20.06 15.78 -11.35
CA SER A 66 19.19 16.41 -12.35
C SER A 66 19.94 17.29 -13.32
N HIS A 67 21.02 17.95 -12.89
CA HIS A 67 21.91 18.67 -13.81
C HIS A 67 22.59 17.70 -14.77
N VAL A 68 23.20 16.62 -14.25
CA VAL A 68 23.86 15.60 -15.09
C VAL A 68 22.89 14.98 -16.10
N VAL A 69 21.66 14.64 -15.68
CA VAL A 69 20.66 14.07 -16.59
C VAL A 69 20.21 15.10 -17.63
N LYS A 70 19.99 16.36 -17.22
CA LYS A 70 19.65 17.43 -18.15
C LYS A 70 20.74 17.66 -19.20
N ASP A 71 22.00 17.69 -18.76
CA ASP A 71 23.16 17.94 -19.63
C ASP A 71 23.46 16.75 -20.55
N SER A 72 23.08 15.53 -20.15
CA SER A 72 23.23 14.33 -20.98
C SER A 72 22.33 14.32 -22.23
N GLY A 73 21.27 15.13 -22.27
CA GLY A 73 20.29 15.13 -23.36
C GLY A 73 19.48 13.84 -23.50
N LEU A 74 19.62 12.88 -22.59
CA LEU A 74 18.91 11.61 -22.63
C LEU A 74 17.43 11.79 -22.24
N PRO A 75 16.50 11.03 -22.86
CA PRO A 75 15.08 11.05 -22.52
C PRO A 75 14.84 10.28 -21.20
N ILE A 76 15.31 10.83 -20.08
CA ILE A 76 15.17 10.24 -18.75
C ILE A 76 14.23 11.11 -17.91
N ARG A 77 13.34 10.46 -17.16
CA ARG A 77 12.50 11.07 -16.14
C ARG A 77 12.99 10.65 -14.76
N LEU A 78 13.58 11.59 -14.01
CA LEU A 78 14.04 11.30 -12.65
C LEU A 78 12.87 11.24 -11.67
N VAL A 79 12.79 10.14 -10.92
CA VAL A 79 11.79 9.95 -9.87
C VAL A 79 12.51 9.61 -8.57
N PHE A 80 12.50 10.55 -7.61
CA PHE A 80 13.08 10.30 -6.29
C PHE A 80 12.03 9.70 -5.35
N ARG A 81 12.31 8.52 -4.79
CA ARG A 81 11.46 7.87 -3.79
C ARG A 81 12.01 8.14 -2.40
N VAL A 82 11.17 8.69 -1.54
CA VAL A 82 11.49 8.86 -0.13
C VAL A 82 11.68 7.47 0.49
N PRO A 83 12.77 7.23 1.25
CA PRO A 83 12.94 5.98 1.99
C PRO A 83 11.78 5.77 2.99
N PRO A 84 11.49 4.51 3.38
CA PRO A 84 10.46 4.22 4.37
C PRO A 84 10.73 5.00 5.66
N THR A 85 9.68 5.59 6.23
CA THR A 85 9.82 6.36 7.47
C THR A 85 10.12 5.44 8.64
N LEU A 86 10.63 5.99 9.75
CA LEU A 86 10.80 5.22 10.98
C LEU A 86 9.48 4.59 11.44
N LYS A 87 8.35 5.29 11.25
CA LYS A 87 7.02 4.72 11.48
C LYS A 87 6.77 3.53 10.57
N ASP A 88 7.07 3.62 9.28
CA ASP A 88 6.89 2.50 8.34
C ASP A 88 7.77 1.30 8.73
N LEU A 89 9.01 1.54 9.18
CA LEU A 89 9.92 0.49 9.65
C LEU A 89 9.44 -0.16 10.95
N LEU A 90 9.03 0.64 11.94
CA LEU A 90 8.58 0.17 13.26
C LEU A 90 7.17 -0.42 13.24
N THR A 91 6.33 -0.03 12.28
CA THR A 91 5.01 -0.64 12.05
C THR A 91 5.04 -1.76 11.01
N SER A 92 6.14 -1.88 10.26
CA SER A 92 6.42 -3.04 9.39
C SER A 92 6.75 -4.30 10.19
N THR A 93 7.16 -4.17 11.46
CA THR A 93 7.40 -5.33 12.32
C THR A 93 6.08 -5.88 12.87
N ARG A 94 5.90 -7.18 12.64
CA ARG A 94 4.77 -8.08 12.89
C ARG A 94 4.16 -8.10 14.31
N ILE A 95 4.57 -7.19 15.21
CA ILE A 95 4.27 -7.20 16.65
C ILE A 95 2.75 -7.04 16.93
N TYR A 96 1.99 -6.51 15.98
CA TYR A 96 0.54 -6.35 16.10
C TYR A 96 -0.28 -7.37 15.28
N GLU A 97 0.35 -8.30 14.55
CA GLU A 97 -0.35 -9.25 13.68
C GLU A 97 -0.82 -10.54 14.39
N ASP A 98 -0.46 -10.73 15.66
CA ASP A 98 -0.51 -12.06 16.28
C ASP A 98 -1.79 -12.39 17.08
N ARG A 99 -2.86 -11.60 16.93
CA ARG A 99 -4.11 -11.84 17.65
C ARG A 99 -5.15 -12.46 16.73
N CYS A 100 -5.02 -13.76 16.49
CA CYS A 100 -6.19 -14.55 16.16
C CYS A 100 -7.06 -14.64 17.44
N PRO A 101 -8.24 -14.02 17.49
CA PRO A 101 -8.98 -13.86 18.75
C PRO A 101 -9.71 -15.13 19.22
N GLY A 102 -9.60 -16.26 18.50
CA GLY A 102 -10.30 -17.50 18.83
C GLY A 102 -9.39 -18.71 18.74
N ALA A 103 -9.52 -19.61 19.73
CA ALA A 103 -8.83 -20.90 19.76
C ALA A 103 -9.17 -21.77 18.53
N ASP A 104 -10.41 -21.68 18.03
CA ASP A 104 -10.91 -22.46 16.87
C ASP A 104 -11.17 -21.59 15.64
N CYS A 105 -10.15 -20.86 15.17
CA CYS A 105 -10.30 -20.07 13.95
C CYS A 105 -10.32 -20.95 12.69
N ARG A 106 -11.49 -21.08 12.05
CA ARG A 106 -11.71 -21.86 10.82
C ARG A 106 -10.80 -21.48 9.63
N TYR A 107 -10.19 -20.31 9.66
CA TYR A 107 -9.34 -19.81 8.56
C TYR A 107 -7.84 -19.90 8.84
N CYS A 108 -7.43 -20.12 10.10
CA CYS A 108 -6.02 -20.17 10.48
C CYS A 108 -5.62 -21.61 10.76
N SER A 109 -4.99 -22.28 9.80
CA SER A 109 -4.47 -23.66 9.96
C SER A 109 -2.98 -23.72 10.26
N GLY A 110 -2.33 -22.56 10.46
CA GLY A 110 -0.91 -22.41 10.77
C GLY A 110 -0.51 -20.94 10.75
N GLU A 111 -0.64 -20.28 9.60
CA GLU A 111 -0.49 -18.83 9.50
C GLU A 111 -1.75 -18.12 10.03
N LYS A 112 -1.56 -17.16 10.94
CA LYS A 112 -2.65 -16.33 11.49
C LYS A 112 -3.09 -15.27 10.50
N ILE A 113 -3.87 -15.67 9.49
CA ILE A 113 -4.31 -14.76 8.43
C ILE A 113 -5.57 -13.96 8.76
N CYS A 114 -6.34 -14.36 9.78
CA CYS A 114 -7.70 -13.89 10.00
C CYS A 114 -7.81 -12.39 10.34
N ASP A 115 -6.86 -11.84 11.09
CA ASP A 115 -6.90 -10.43 11.54
C ASP A 115 -6.03 -9.51 10.66
N LEU A 116 -5.40 -10.07 9.63
CA LEU A 116 -4.62 -9.29 8.68
C LEU A 116 -5.51 -8.24 8.01
N ARG A 117 -4.95 -7.03 7.89
CA ARG A 117 -5.59 -5.85 7.29
C ARG A 117 -4.78 -5.37 6.10
N GLY A 118 -5.44 -4.65 5.19
CA GLY A 118 -4.79 -4.12 4.00
C GLY A 118 -4.23 -5.24 3.11
N THR A 119 -4.99 -6.33 2.96
CA THR A 119 -4.54 -7.53 2.25
C THR A 119 -5.12 -7.61 0.85
N VAL A 120 -4.33 -8.14 -0.09
CA VAL A 120 -4.82 -8.72 -1.35
C VAL A 120 -4.70 -10.23 -1.22
N TYR A 121 -5.79 -10.94 -1.49
CA TYR A 121 -5.89 -12.39 -1.28
C TYR A 121 -6.47 -13.09 -2.51
N LEU A 122 -6.11 -14.35 -2.63
CA LEU A 122 -6.61 -15.31 -3.62
C LEU A 122 -7.46 -16.35 -2.89
N LEU A 123 -8.65 -16.61 -3.43
CA LEU A 123 -9.50 -17.72 -3.05
C LEU A 123 -9.54 -18.71 -4.19
N THR A 124 -9.42 -20.01 -3.88
CA THR A 124 -9.56 -21.09 -4.87
C THR A 124 -10.67 -22.02 -4.41
N CYS A 125 -11.67 -22.23 -5.27
CA CYS A 125 -12.78 -23.13 -5.01
C CYS A 125 -12.27 -24.58 -4.99
N SER A 126 -12.51 -25.32 -3.90
CA SER A 126 -12.11 -26.73 -3.81
C SER A 126 -12.93 -27.65 -4.71
N GLY A 127 -14.14 -27.23 -5.12
CA GLY A 127 -15.04 -28.03 -5.94
C GLY A 127 -14.73 -28.00 -7.44
N CYS A 128 -14.31 -26.85 -7.98
CA CYS A 128 -14.05 -26.69 -9.42
C CYS A 128 -12.72 -26.00 -9.76
N GLY A 129 -11.93 -25.58 -8.78
CA GLY A 129 -10.62 -24.96 -9.00
C GLY A 129 -10.66 -23.50 -9.45
N GLU A 130 -11.84 -22.93 -9.71
CA GLU A 130 -11.97 -21.52 -10.11
C GLU A 130 -11.47 -20.57 -9.02
N LYS A 131 -10.91 -19.44 -9.46
CA LYS A 131 -10.19 -18.49 -8.62
C LYS A 131 -10.94 -17.19 -8.48
N TYR A 132 -10.76 -16.55 -7.33
CA TYR A 132 -11.20 -15.19 -7.05
C TYR A 132 -10.07 -14.39 -6.42
N ILE A 133 -9.88 -13.15 -6.86
CA ILE A 133 -8.93 -12.21 -6.24
C ILE A 133 -9.69 -10.99 -5.72
N GLY A 134 -9.39 -10.62 -4.48
CA GLY A 134 -9.97 -9.44 -3.84
C GLY A 134 -9.02 -8.76 -2.88
N GLU A 135 -9.39 -7.55 -2.49
CA GLU A 135 -8.73 -6.80 -1.42
C GLU A 135 -9.65 -6.53 -0.23
N THR A 136 -9.03 -6.20 0.91
CA THR A 136 -9.73 -5.64 2.07
C THR A 136 -8.80 -4.80 2.94
N ILE A 137 -9.27 -3.63 3.39
CA ILE A 137 -8.65 -2.87 4.50
C ILE A 137 -9.09 -3.40 5.87
N ARG A 138 -10.28 -4.00 5.95
CA ARG A 138 -10.83 -4.61 7.16
C ARG A 138 -10.14 -5.95 7.43
N PRO A 139 -10.22 -6.50 8.66
CA PRO A 139 -9.72 -7.84 8.96
C PRO A 139 -10.21 -8.86 7.94
N LEU A 140 -9.29 -9.66 7.40
CA LEU A 140 -9.56 -10.62 6.33
C LEU A 140 -10.72 -11.55 6.66
N ARG A 141 -10.82 -12.02 7.92
CA ARG A 141 -11.93 -12.84 8.42
C ARG A 141 -13.30 -12.26 8.10
N LYS A 142 -13.50 -10.96 8.35
CA LYS A 142 -14.82 -10.32 8.11
C LYS A 142 -15.19 -10.39 6.63
N ARG A 143 -14.21 -10.26 5.75
CA ARG A 143 -14.43 -10.34 4.30
C ARG A 143 -14.68 -11.79 3.85
N LEU A 144 -13.99 -12.76 4.43
CA LEU A 144 -14.25 -14.18 4.18
C LEU A 144 -15.64 -14.61 4.68
N ASP A 145 -16.06 -14.14 5.86
CA ASP A 145 -17.40 -14.40 6.42
C ASP A 145 -18.52 -13.81 5.54
N GLU A 146 -18.28 -12.66 4.88
CA GLU A 146 -19.20 -12.11 3.87
C GLU A 146 -19.32 -13.03 2.66
N HIS A 147 -18.20 -13.48 2.11
CA HIS A 147 -18.20 -14.42 0.97
C HIS A 147 -18.88 -15.74 1.34
N GLY A 148 -18.61 -16.28 2.52
CA GLY A 148 -19.24 -17.48 3.05
C GLY A 148 -20.76 -17.34 3.18
N ARG A 149 -21.25 -16.20 3.69
CA ARG A 149 -22.70 -15.92 3.74
C ARG A 149 -23.33 -15.85 2.35
N ALA A 150 -22.65 -15.25 1.37
CA ALA A 150 -23.11 -15.20 -0.01
C ALA A 150 -23.18 -16.59 -0.66
N LEU A 151 -22.20 -17.47 -0.36
CA LEU A 151 -22.21 -18.87 -0.81
C LEU A 151 -23.35 -19.69 -0.20
N MET A 152 -23.63 -19.51 1.09
CA MET A 152 -24.69 -20.25 1.79
C MET A 152 -26.08 -19.78 1.36
N ASN A 153 -26.26 -18.47 1.17
CA ASN A 153 -27.55 -17.85 0.89
C ASN A 153 -27.53 -17.04 -0.43
N PRO A 154 -27.36 -17.70 -1.59
CA PRO A 154 -27.15 -17.01 -2.87
C PRO A 154 -28.35 -16.15 -3.29
N ALA A 155 -29.58 -16.53 -2.90
CA ALA A 155 -30.78 -15.76 -3.18
C ALA A 155 -30.83 -14.39 -2.47
N SER A 156 -30.22 -14.29 -1.28
CA SER A 156 -30.17 -13.04 -0.50
C SER A 156 -29.09 -12.07 -1.01
N TYR A 157 -28.10 -12.56 -1.75
CA TYR A 157 -26.95 -11.78 -2.23
C TYR A 157 -26.71 -11.95 -3.73
N PRO A 158 -27.71 -11.75 -4.62
CA PRO A 158 -27.63 -12.15 -6.03
C PRO A 158 -26.58 -11.40 -6.85
N LYS A 159 -26.14 -10.21 -6.38
CA LYS A 159 -25.11 -9.40 -7.04
C LYS A 159 -23.68 -9.85 -6.72
N GLU A 160 -23.48 -10.58 -5.61
CA GLU A 160 -22.15 -11.01 -5.17
C GLU A 160 -21.59 -12.10 -6.09
N SER A 161 -20.28 -12.02 -6.34
CA SER A 161 -19.58 -12.97 -7.24
C SER A 161 -19.73 -14.42 -6.77
N PHE A 162 -19.69 -14.62 -5.46
CA PHE A 162 -19.81 -15.93 -4.82
C PHE A 162 -21.20 -16.54 -4.95
N SER A 163 -22.26 -15.73 -4.84
CA SER A 163 -23.63 -16.20 -5.07
C SER A 163 -23.83 -16.66 -6.50
N LYS A 164 -23.31 -15.90 -7.47
CA LYS A 164 -23.36 -16.29 -8.89
C LYS A 164 -22.58 -17.56 -9.14
N HIS A 165 -21.35 -17.66 -8.61
CA HIS A 165 -20.54 -18.87 -8.72
C HIS A 165 -21.26 -20.09 -8.12
N ARG A 166 -21.84 -19.94 -6.91
CA ARG A 166 -22.65 -20.97 -6.27
C ARG A 166 -23.77 -21.46 -7.18
N THR A 167 -24.56 -20.54 -7.73
CA THR A 167 -25.71 -20.88 -8.60
C THR A 167 -25.27 -21.48 -9.94
N LEU A 168 -24.15 -21.04 -10.52
CA LEU A 168 -23.72 -21.47 -11.86
C LEU A 168 -22.89 -22.76 -11.86
N ARG A 169 -22.05 -22.97 -10.83
CA ARG A 169 -21.11 -24.09 -10.76
C ARG A 169 -21.51 -25.17 -9.77
N HIS A 170 -22.24 -24.82 -8.72
CA HIS A 170 -22.52 -25.71 -7.59
C HIS A 170 -23.99 -25.62 -7.12
N ALA A 171 -24.95 -25.60 -8.05
CA ALA A 171 -26.36 -25.36 -7.72
C ALA A 171 -27.00 -26.45 -6.84
N ARG A 172 -26.61 -27.72 -7.05
CA ARG A 172 -27.24 -28.90 -6.42
C ARG A 172 -26.32 -29.60 -5.40
N GLU A 173 -25.09 -29.13 -5.27
CA GLU A 173 -24.08 -29.72 -4.39
C GLU A 173 -24.06 -29.01 -3.03
N GLN A 174 -23.34 -29.56 -2.04
CA GLN A 174 -23.03 -28.79 -0.84
C GLN A 174 -22.17 -27.55 -1.17
N PRO A 175 -22.26 -26.45 -0.40
CA PRO A 175 -21.42 -25.27 -0.62
C PRO A 175 -19.94 -25.65 -0.64
N PRO A 176 -19.20 -25.30 -1.71
CA PRO A 176 -17.79 -25.65 -1.80
C PRO A 176 -16.98 -24.90 -0.74
N VAL A 177 -15.89 -25.52 -0.30
CA VAL A 177 -14.90 -24.89 0.58
C VAL A 177 -13.95 -24.06 -0.29
N PHE A 178 -13.48 -22.94 0.26
CA PHE A 178 -12.47 -22.11 -0.41
C PHE A 178 -11.16 -22.16 0.36
N THR A 179 -10.08 -22.44 -0.37
CA THR A 179 -8.73 -22.29 0.16
C THR A 179 -8.28 -20.83 0.01
N VAL A 180 -7.68 -20.28 1.06
CA VAL A 180 -7.28 -18.87 1.12
C VAL A 180 -5.77 -18.76 1.04
N ARG A 181 -5.27 -17.91 0.14
CA ARG A 181 -3.85 -17.54 0.08
C ARG A 181 -3.71 -16.03 0.10
N VAL A 182 -2.98 -15.50 1.07
CA VAL A 182 -2.66 -14.07 1.13
C VAL A 182 -1.53 -13.79 0.14
N LEU A 183 -1.77 -12.92 -0.84
CA LEU A 183 -0.78 -12.54 -1.85
C LEU A 183 0.05 -11.34 -1.39
N HIS A 184 -0.63 -10.33 -0.84
CA HIS A 184 0.01 -9.11 -0.33
C HIS A 184 -0.61 -8.71 1.01
N ARG A 185 0.19 -8.10 1.88
CA ARG A 185 -0.17 -7.64 3.22
C ARG A 185 0.30 -6.19 3.43
N HIS A 186 -0.20 -5.52 4.47
CA HIS A 186 0.23 -4.17 4.87
C HIS A 186 0.01 -3.06 3.85
N LEU A 187 -0.90 -3.24 2.89
CA LEU A 187 -1.25 -2.21 1.92
C LEU A 187 -2.26 -1.24 2.57
N THR A 188 -1.73 -0.30 3.35
CA THR A 188 -2.54 0.68 4.10
C THR A 188 -3.22 1.68 3.17
N LYS A 189 -2.50 2.18 2.16
CA LYS A 189 -3.05 3.10 1.16
C LYS A 189 -4.00 2.38 0.21
N THR A 190 -5.19 2.95 0.05
CA THR A 190 -6.24 2.38 -0.82
C THR A 190 -5.78 2.26 -2.28
N LEU A 191 -5.12 3.28 -2.82
CA LEU A 191 -4.64 3.26 -4.21
C LEU A 191 -3.64 2.14 -4.45
N GLU A 192 -2.60 2.03 -3.61
CA GLU A 192 -1.60 0.96 -3.71
C GLU A 192 -2.27 -0.41 -3.61
N ARG A 193 -3.20 -0.58 -2.67
CA ARG A 193 -3.95 -1.84 -2.51
C ARG A 193 -4.77 -2.20 -3.74
N LYS A 194 -5.44 -1.24 -4.36
CA LYS A 194 -6.22 -1.43 -5.59
C LYS A 194 -5.36 -1.72 -6.81
N ILE A 195 -4.21 -1.06 -6.95
CA ILE A 195 -3.23 -1.34 -8.00
C ILE A 195 -2.70 -2.77 -7.87
N MET A 196 -2.41 -3.21 -6.65
CA MET A 196 -1.96 -4.58 -6.40
C MET A 196 -3.06 -5.62 -6.66
N GLU A 197 -4.31 -5.34 -6.29
CA GLU A 197 -5.48 -6.16 -6.68
C GLU A 197 -5.54 -6.30 -8.21
N ALA A 198 -5.45 -5.19 -8.95
CA ALA A 198 -5.47 -5.16 -10.41
C ALA A 198 -4.35 -6.00 -11.03
N ARG A 199 -3.13 -5.84 -10.50
CA ARG A 199 -1.95 -6.56 -10.98
C ARG A 199 -2.10 -8.07 -10.81
N GLU A 200 -2.57 -8.51 -9.64
CA GLU A 200 -2.75 -9.94 -9.37
C GLU A 200 -3.91 -10.55 -10.16
N ILE A 201 -4.99 -9.79 -10.38
CA ILE A 201 -6.08 -10.16 -11.30
C ILE A 201 -5.54 -10.38 -12.71
N ARG A 202 -4.78 -9.42 -13.26
CA ARG A 202 -4.19 -9.54 -14.60
C ARG A 202 -3.26 -10.75 -14.70
N ARG A 203 -2.52 -11.05 -13.64
CA ARG A 203 -1.56 -12.16 -13.59
C ARG A 203 -2.23 -13.53 -13.55
N HIS A 204 -3.33 -13.68 -12.80
CA HIS A 204 -3.93 -14.99 -12.55
C HIS A 204 -5.21 -15.27 -13.37
N GLY A 205 -5.84 -14.25 -13.95
CA GLY A 205 -7.07 -14.39 -14.72
C GLY A 205 -8.23 -15.07 -13.96
N PRO A 206 -8.61 -14.59 -12.76
CA PRO A 206 -9.61 -15.28 -11.93
C PRO A 206 -11.00 -15.31 -12.57
N GLU A 207 -11.62 -16.48 -12.61
CA GLU A 207 -12.88 -16.77 -13.30
C GLU A 207 -14.11 -16.27 -12.51
N ILE A 208 -14.01 -16.23 -11.18
CA ILE A 208 -15.13 -15.84 -10.30
C ILE A 208 -15.31 -14.31 -10.27
N ASN A 209 -14.26 -13.54 -10.55
CA ASN A 209 -14.34 -12.08 -10.55
C ASN A 209 -15.32 -11.59 -11.65
N THR A 210 -16.29 -10.76 -11.30
CA THR A 210 -17.26 -10.23 -12.27
C THR A 210 -16.58 -9.33 -13.31
N LYS A 211 -17.01 -9.44 -14.58
CA LYS A 211 -16.46 -8.65 -15.71
C LYS A 211 -16.51 -7.14 -15.48
N ASP A 212 -17.54 -6.64 -14.81
CA ASP A 212 -17.65 -5.21 -14.48
C ASP A 212 -16.60 -4.76 -13.47
N LYS A 213 -16.41 -5.56 -12.41
CA LYS A 213 -15.37 -5.32 -11.40
C LYS A 213 -13.97 -5.43 -12.01
N LEU A 214 -13.76 -6.36 -12.93
CA LEU A 214 -12.50 -6.50 -13.68
C LEU A 214 -12.21 -5.24 -14.52
N ARG A 215 -13.20 -4.72 -15.25
CA ARG A 215 -13.04 -3.51 -16.09
C ARG A 215 -12.67 -2.28 -15.27
N GLU A 216 -13.32 -2.06 -14.13
CA GLU A 216 -13.03 -0.91 -13.26
C GLU A 216 -11.62 -0.97 -12.68
N ILE A 217 -11.21 -2.16 -12.22
CA ILE A 217 -9.92 -2.35 -11.56
C ILE A 217 -8.76 -2.28 -12.57
N LEU A 218 -8.92 -2.83 -13.77
CA LEU A 218 -7.85 -2.81 -14.78
C LEU A 218 -7.53 -1.40 -15.30
N ARG A 219 -8.48 -0.47 -15.25
CA ARG A 219 -8.25 0.96 -15.57
C ARG A 219 -7.20 1.63 -14.69
N LEU A 220 -6.86 1.05 -13.54
CA LEU A 220 -5.84 1.60 -12.63
C LEU A 220 -4.41 1.29 -13.08
N ILE A 221 -4.22 0.39 -14.04
CA ILE A 221 -2.90 -0.11 -14.47
C ILE A 221 -2.72 -0.12 -16.00
N THR A 222 -3.66 0.47 -16.73
CA THR A 222 -3.63 0.76 -18.18
C THR A 222 -3.60 2.27 -18.36
#